data_AF-A0A4Q4CRN1-F1
#
_entry.id   AF-A0A4Q4CRN1-F1
#
_cell.length_a   1.000
_cell.length_b   1.000
_cell.length_c   1.000
_cell.angle_alpha   90.00
_cell.angle_beta   90.00
_cell.angle_gamma   90.00
#
_symmetry.space_group_name_H-M   'P 1'
#
loop_
_entity.id
_entity.type
_entity.pdbx_description
1 polymer ?
#
loop_
_entity_poly.entity_id
_entity_poly.type
_entity_poly.pdbx_seq_one_letter_code
_entity_poly.pdbx_strand_id
1 'polypeptide(L)'
;MVDPAFEAALDRLGLMPTGDGARRRIPLPTRANIAADTIGLHAEGPRAGQVAIRFEALDGTLTDITYAALDSAVRRLSTLYEELGVG
;
A
#
# COMPACT_ATOMS: atom_id res chain seq x y z
N MET A 1 18.82 -24.56 10.64
CA MET A 1 18.68 -24.77 9.18
C MET A 1 17.36 -24.12 8.79
N VAL A 2 17.38 -23.15 7.89
CA VAL A 2 16.15 -22.44 7.47
C VAL A 2 15.40 -23.33 6.49
N ASP A 3 14.07 -23.38 6.60
CA ASP A 3 13.20 -24.16 5.73
C ASP A 3 13.31 -23.68 4.27
N PRO A 4 13.64 -24.56 3.29
CA PRO A 4 13.69 -24.21 1.87
C PRO A 4 12.37 -23.62 1.33
N ALA A 5 11.23 -24.03 1.88
CA ALA A 5 9.93 -23.48 1.50
C ALA A 5 9.76 -22.03 1.98
N PHE A 6 10.32 -21.71 3.14
CA PHE A 6 10.35 -20.35 3.68
C PHE A 6 11.25 -19.45 2.82
N GLU A 7 12.43 -19.94 2.44
CA GLU A 7 13.35 -19.22 1.54
C GLU A 7 12.72 -18.91 0.17
N ALA A 8 12.06 -19.90 -0.43
CA ALA A 8 11.33 -19.71 -1.69
C ALA A 8 10.14 -18.75 -1.57
N ALA A 9 9.57 -18.56 -0.38
CA ALA A 9 8.53 -17.57 -0.14
C ALA A 9 9.11 -16.15 -0.06
N LEU A 10 10.26 -15.98 0.59
CA LEU A 10 10.94 -14.69 0.68
C LEU A 10 11.41 -14.20 -0.70
N ASP A 11 11.95 -15.09 -1.53
CA ASP A 11 12.38 -14.74 -2.88
C ASP A 11 11.20 -14.30 -3.77
N ARG A 12 10.03 -14.94 -3.62
CA ARG A 12 8.78 -14.50 -4.29
C ARG A 12 8.31 -13.12 -3.86
N LEU A 13 8.61 -12.71 -2.63
CA LEU A 13 8.34 -11.37 -2.13
C LEU A 13 9.39 -10.33 -2.59
N GLY A 14 10.40 -10.75 -3.36
CA GLY A 14 11.49 -9.89 -3.82
C GLY A 14 12.48 -9.48 -2.73
N LEU A 15 12.53 -10.23 -1.62
CA LEU A 15 13.42 -9.97 -0.50
C LEU A 15 14.84 -10.48 -0.77
N MET A 16 15.77 -9.57 -1.03
CA MET A 16 17.17 -9.91 -1.30
C MET A 16 17.95 -10.07 0.00
N PRO A 17 18.88 -11.04 0.11
CA PRO A 17 19.82 -11.07 1.23
C PRO A 17 20.69 -9.82 1.24
N THR A 18 21.00 -9.35 2.45
CA THR A 18 22.07 -8.38 2.69
C THR A 18 23.43 -9.08 2.60
N GLY A 19 24.52 -8.32 2.40
CA GLY A 19 25.85 -8.91 2.18
C GLY A 19 26.39 -9.77 3.32
N ASP A 20 25.83 -9.62 4.53
CA ASP A 20 26.15 -10.44 5.71
C ASP A 20 25.27 -11.70 5.85
N GLY A 21 24.28 -11.88 4.98
CA GLY A 21 23.33 -12.99 4.99
C GLY A 21 22.39 -13.05 6.19
N ALA A 22 22.53 -12.15 7.17
CA ALA A 22 21.77 -12.15 8.41
C ALA A 22 20.44 -11.40 8.30
N ARG A 23 20.33 -10.50 7.31
CA ARG A 23 19.13 -9.68 7.07
C ARG A 23 18.68 -9.75 5.61
N ARG A 24 17.42 -9.39 5.39
CA ARG A 24 16.83 -9.23 4.05
C ARG A 24 16.53 -7.75 3.79
N ARG A 25 16.53 -7.36 2.52
CA ARG A 25 16.20 -6.01 2.05
C ARG A 25 15.26 -6.08 0.84
N ILE A 26 14.44 -5.06 0.66
CA ILE A 26 13.67 -4.84 -0.57
C ILE A 26 14.30 -3.64 -1.27
N PRO A 27 14.75 -3.76 -2.53
CA PRO A 27 15.20 -2.60 -3.28
C PRO A 27 13.99 -1.70 -3.57
N LEU A 28 13.95 -0.53 -2.94
CA LEU A 28 12.99 0.51 -3.29
C LEU A 28 13.50 1.28 -4.52
N PRO A 29 12.65 1.54 -5.53
CA PRO A 29 13.04 2.39 -6.65
C PRO A 29 13.31 3.82 -6.15
N THR A 30 14.17 4.55 -6.88
CA THR A 30 14.56 5.94 -6.55
C THR A 30 13.36 6.89 -6.48
N ARG A 31 12.24 6.51 -7.11
CA ARG A 31 10.95 7.20 -7.03
C ARG A 31 9.91 6.16 -6.62
N ALA A 32 9.68 6.05 -5.32
CA ALA A 32 8.60 5.25 -4.75
C ALA A 32 7.59 6.20 -4.09
N ASN A 33 6.30 5.96 -4.29
CA ASN A 33 5.26 6.71 -3.60
C ASN A 33 4.22 5.71 -3.09
N ILE A 34 4.25 5.47 -1.78
CA ILE A 34 3.40 4.47 -1.14
C ILE A 34 1.93 4.71 -1.45
N ALA A 35 1.44 5.96 -1.46
CA ALA A 35 0.04 6.25 -1.76
C ALA A 35 -0.30 5.96 -3.23
N ALA A 36 0.58 6.31 -4.16
CA ALA A 36 0.39 6.00 -5.57
C ALA A 36 0.39 4.48 -5.83
N ASP A 37 1.32 3.76 -5.21
CA ASP A 37 1.50 2.32 -5.42
C ASP A 37 0.40 1.47 -4.77
N THR A 38 -0.15 1.94 -3.64
CA THR A 38 -1.17 1.18 -2.87
C THR A 38 -2.61 1.58 -3.19
N ILE A 39 -2.85 2.81 -3.62
CA ILE A 39 -4.21 3.33 -3.87
C ILE A 39 -4.34 3.80 -5.32
N GLY A 40 -3.49 4.73 -5.76
CA GLY A 40 -3.61 5.37 -7.08
C GLY A 40 -3.62 4.35 -8.23
N LEU A 41 -2.68 3.41 -8.23
CA LEU A 41 -2.58 2.35 -9.24
C LEU A 41 -3.88 1.52 -9.38
N HIS A 42 -4.56 1.24 -8.26
CA HIS A 42 -5.79 0.47 -8.24
C HIS A 42 -7.01 1.31 -8.56
N ALA A 43 -7.00 2.59 -8.16
CA ALA A 43 -8.06 3.56 -8.43
C ALA A 43 -8.15 3.95 -9.91
N GLU A 44 -7.03 3.98 -10.63
CA GLU A 44 -6.97 4.29 -12.07
C GLU A 44 -7.21 3.05 -12.96
N GLY A 45 -7.19 1.85 -12.36
CA GLY A 45 -7.25 0.58 -13.08
C GLY A 45 -8.61 -0.13 -13.02
N PRO A 46 -8.67 -1.38 -13.50
CA PRO A 46 -9.89 -2.21 -13.47
C PRO A 46 -10.46 -2.46 -12.06
N ARG A 47 -9.66 -2.20 -11.02
CA ARG A 47 -10.04 -2.37 -9.61
C ARG A 47 -10.67 -1.12 -8.99
N ALA A 48 -10.84 -0.04 -9.75
CA ALA A 48 -11.36 1.24 -9.25
C ALA A 48 -12.64 1.10 -8.40
N GLY A 49 -13.58 0.26 -8.85
CA GLY A 49 -14.85 -0.01 -8.17
C GLY A 49 -14.79 -1.08 -7.08
N GLN A 50 -13.64 -1.72 -6.84
CA GLN A 50 -13.49 -2.73 -5.79
C GLN A 50 -13.32 -2.08 -4.42
N VAL A 51 -13.82 -2.75 -3.39
CA VAL A 51 -13.69 -2.31 -2.00
C VAL A 51 -12.22 -2.35 -1.58
N ALA A 52 -11.69 -1.20 -1.17
CA ALA A 52 -10.36 -1.03 -0.62
C ALA A 52 -10.37 -1.09 0.91
N ILE A 53 -11.40 -0.50 1.53
CA ILE A 53 -11.59 -0.47 2.98
C ILE A 53 -13.04 -0.87 3.28
N ARG A 54 -13.21 -1.82 4.20
CA ARG A 54 -14.48 -2.04 4.89
C ARG A 54 -14.33 -1.52 6.32
N PHE A 55 -15.10 -0.51 6.65
CA PHE A 55 -15.13 0.10 7.97
C PHE A 55 -16.34 -0.41 8.75
N GLU A 56 -16.12 -0.89 9.97
CA GLU A 56 -17.17 -1.29 10.91
C GLU A 56 -17.26 -0.24 12.02
N ALA A 57 -18.42 0.40 12.12
CA ALA A 57 -18.71 1.35 13.19
C ALA A 57 -19.05 0.61 14.50
N LEU A 58 -19.02 1.34 15.62
CA LEU A 58 -19.29 0.77 16.95
C LEU A 58 -20.70 0.20 17.11
N ASP A 59 -21.66 0.67 16.31
CA ASP A 59 -23.03 0.16 16.28
C ASP A 59 -23.20 -1.06 15.35
N GLY A 60 -22.11 -1.55 14.77
CA GLY A 60 -22.08 -2.67 13.83
C GLY A 60 -22.39 -2.28 12.38
N THR A 61 -22.59 -0.99 12.08
CA THR A 61 -22.79 -0.53 10.70
C THR A 61 -21.52 -0.73 9.87
N LEU A 62 -21.66 -1.36 8.71
CA LEU A 62 -20.57 -1.54 7.75
C LEU A 62 -20.62 -0.48 6.65
N THR A 63 -19.47 0.13 6.35
CA THR A 63 -19.28 1.05 5.23
C THR A 63 -18.15 0.56 4.35
N ASP A 64 -18.46 0.32 3.08
CA ASP A 64 -17.47 -0.06 2.07
C ASP A 64 -17.00 1.18 1.31
N ILE A 65 -15.68 1.36 1.22
CA ILE A 65 -15.02 2.43 0.49
C ILE A 65 -14.23 1.79 -0.64
N THR A 66 -14.52 2.18 -1.89
CA THR A 66 -13.82 1.66 -3.06
C THR A 66 -12.45 2.32 -3.26
N TYR A 67 -11.58 1.72 -4.07
CA TYR A 67 -10.29 2.33 -4.42
C TYR A 67 -10.45 3.73 -5.02
N ALA A 68 -11.41 3.92 -5.93
CA ALA A 68 -11.68 5.24 -6.53
C ALA A 68 -12.16 6.27 -5.49
N ALA A 69 -13.05 5.87 -4.57
CA ALA A 69 -13.54 6.77 -3.53
C ALA A 69 -12.42 7.13 -2.53
N LEU A 70 -11.57 6.17 -2.19
CA LEU A 70 -10.43 6.37 -1.30
C LEU A 70 -9.39 7.31 -1.93
N ASP A 71 -9.02 7.10 -3.19
CA ASP A 71 -8.08 7.97 -3.91
C ASP A 71 -8.58 9.42 -3.96
N SER A 72 -9.87 9.61 -4.28
CA SER A 72 -10.50 10.93 -4.26
C SER A 72 -10.43 11.60 -2.89
N ALA A 73 -10.66 10.84 -1.80
CA ALA A 73 -10.55 11.36 -0.44
C ALA A 73 -9.11 11.72 -0.06
N VAL A 74 -8.13 10.87 -0.42
CA VAL A 74 -6.71 11.11 -0.18
C VAL A 74 -6.23 12.35 -0.92
N ARG A 75 -6.58 12.54 -2.20
CA ARG A 75 -6.21 13.74 -2.96
C ARG A 75 -6.74 15.02 -2.33
N ARG A 76 -8.00 15.03 -1.89
CA ARG A 76 -8.57 16.17 -1.16
C ARG A 76 -7.81 16.46 0.13
N LEU A 77 -7.45 15.42 0.88
CA LEU A 77 -6.66 15.57 2.11
C LEU A 77 -5.26 16.14 1.81
N SER A 78 -4.60 15.67 0.75
CA SER A 78 -3.30 16.19 0.34
C SER A 78 -3.34 17.69 0.00
N THR A 79 -4.36 18.14 -0.75
CA THR A 79 -4.56 19.57 -1.02
C THR A 79 -4.75 20.38 0.27
N LEU A 80 -5.54 19.87 1.23
CA LEU A 80 -5.71 20.52 2.52
C LEU A 80 -4.40 20.62 3.32
N TYR A 81 -3.54 19.59 3.24
CA TYR A 81 -2.23 19.62 3.89
C TYR A 81 -1.29 20.65 3.27
N GLU A 82 -1.29 20.76 1.94
CA GLU A 82 -0.54 21.81 1.25
C GLU A 82 -1.01 23.21 1.69
N GLU A 83 -2.33 23.44 1.79
CA GLU A 83 -2.91 24.69 2.29
C GLU A 83 -2.51 25.01 3.74
N LEU A 84 -2.27 23.98 4.56
CA LEU A 84 -1.78 24.12 5.93
C LEU A 84 -0.25 24.27 6.02
N GLY A 85 0.45 24.32 4.89
CA GLY A 85 1.91 24.49 4.82
C GLY A 85 2.69 23.20 5.02
N VAL A 86 2.07 22.04 4.86
CA VAL A 86 2.74 20.75 4.83
C VAL A 86 3.09 20.42 3.38
N GLY A 87 4.37 20.54 3.01
CA GLY A 87 4.88 20.30 1.66
C GLY A 87 6.41 20.25 1.61
#